data_AF-A0A349YE76-F1
#
_entry.id   AF-A0A349YE76-F1
#
_cell.length_a   1.000
_cell.length_b   1.000
_cell.length_c   1.000
_cell.angle_alpha   90.00
_cell.angle_beta   90.00
_cell.angle_gamma   90.00
#
_symmetry.space_group_name_H-M   'P 1'
#
loop_
_entity.id
_entity.type
_entity.pdbx_description
1 polymer ?
#
loop_
_entity_poly.entity_id
_entity_poly.type
_entity_poly.pdbx_seq_one_letter_code
_entity_poly.pdbx_strand_id
1 'polypeptide(L)'
;EKCAEACRKIGYRGAGTFEFLYENAKFYFIEMNTRVQVEHPVTEMITGIDIVKTQITVAFGEKLPFRQKDIQFNGHAVECRINAEHPYKFTPSPGRINTLHIPGGPGIRVDSHAYQNYFVPPYYDSLIGKLIAHGDTRSQALSRLRVALSEMVVEGIETNIPLHRELVADAKFVEGGVSIHYLEKKLSDT
;
A
#
# COMPACT_ATOMS: atom_id res chain seq x y z
N GLU A 1 11.25 16.98 10.68
CA GLU A 1 12.06 17.11 11.91
C GLU A 1 11.46 16.46 13.16
N LYS A 2 10.25 16.81 13.63
CA LYS A 2 9.71 16.29 14.93
C LYS A 2 9.80 14.77 15.12
N CYS A 3 9.41 13.97 14.11
CA CYS A 3 9.50 12.51 14.19
C CYS A 3 10.95 12.01 14.29
N ALA A 4 11.87 12.59 13.51
CA ALA A 4 13.28 12.23 13.55
C ALA A 4 13.93 12.61 14.89
N GLU A 5 13.53 13.74 15.49
CA GLU A 5 13.97 14.14 16.83
C GLU A 5 13.45 13.18 17.92
N ALA A 6 12.19 12.76 17.82
CA ALA A 6 11.63 11.75 18.72
C ALA A 6 12.43 10.43 18.64
N CYS A 7 12.72 9.95 17.43
CA CYS A 7 13.57 8.77 17.22
C CYS A 7 14.95 8.93 17.89
N ARG A 8 15.60 10.09 17.75
CA ARG A 8 16.90 10.36 18.40
C ARG A 8 16.79 10.33 19.93
N LYS A 9 15.74 10.93 20.50
CA LYS A 9 15.51 10.99 21.95
C LYS A 9 15.28 9.62 22.58
N ILE A 10 14.52 8.75 21.90
CA ILE A 10 14.21 7.40 22.41
C ILE A 10 15.25 6.35 21.98
N GLY A 11 16.29 6.75 21.24
CA GLY A 11 17.30 5.82 20.72
C GLY A 11 16.73 4.79 19.73
N TYR A 12 15.70 5.16 18.96
CA TYR A 12 15.05 4.26 18.02
C TYR A 12 16.00 3.82 16.90
N ARG A 13 16.00 2.53 16.59
CA ARG A 13 16.82 1.93 15.53
C ARG A 13 15.97 0.96 14.72
N GLY A 14 16.09 1.04 13.40
CA GLY A 14 15.29 0.26 12.45
C GLY A 14 14.32 1.14 11.64
N ALA A 15 13.45 0.50 10.87
CA ALA A 15 12.37 1.17 10.16
C ALA A 15 11.11 1.20 11.04
N GLY A 16 10.50 2.37 11.17
CA GLY A 16 9.27 2.56 11.93
C GLY A 16 8.44 3.69 11.35
N THR A 17 7.16 3.71 11.72
CA THR A 17 6.17 4.67 11.19
C THR A 17 5.51 5.41 12.35
N PHE A 18 5.39 6.73 12.24
CA PHE A 18 4.59 7.54 13.16
C PHE A 18 3.24 7.83 12.50
N GLU A 19 2.16 7.59 13.22
CA GLU A 19 0.80 7.78 12.73
C GLU A 19 0.15 9.00 13.37
N PHE A 20 -0.54 9.76 12.54
CA PHE A 20 -1.20 11.00 12.92
C PHE A 20 -2.62 11.07 12.35
N LEU A 21 -3.57 11.60 13.12
CA LEU A 21 -4.79 12.15 12.57
C LEU A 21 -4.54 13.58 12.11
N TYR A 22 -5.14 13.96 10.97
CA TYR A 22 -5.12 15.32 10.47
C TYR A 22 -6.53 15.89 10.44
N GLU A 23 -6.77 16.92 11.23
CA GLU A 23 -8.06 17.60 11.32
C GLU A 23 -7.84 19.10 11.53
N ASN A 24 -8.63 19.95 10.86
CA ASN A 24 -8.58 21.41 11.03
C ASN A 24 -7.16 21.99 10.92
N ALA A 25 -6.40 21.52 9.93
CA ALA A 25 -5.00 21.89 9.67
C ALA A 25 -4.01 21.56 10.81
N LYS A 26 -4.35 20.63 11.69
CA LYS A 26 -3.53 20.19 12.81
C LYS A 26 -3.28 18.68 12.77
N PHE A 27 -2.08 18.29 13.19
CA PHE A 27 -1.69 16.90 13.34
C PHE A 27 -1.80 16.48 14.81
N TYR A 28 -2.41 15.31 15.03
CA TYR A 28 -2.57 14.68 16.33
C TYR A 28 -1.90 13.31 16.30
N PHE A 29 -0.87 13.11 17.11
CA PHE A 29 -0.17 11.82 17.20
C PHE A 29 -1.09 10.76 17.78
N ILE A 30 -1.12 9.59 17.15
CA ILE A 30 -1.87 8.42 17.62
C ILE A 30 -0.88 7.42 18.23
N GLU A 31 0.01 6.91 17.39
CA GLU A 31 0.92 5.83 17.75
C GLU A 31 2.17 5.81 16.89
N MET A 32 3.14 5.01 17.31
CA MET A 32 4.33 4.69 16.53
C MET A 32 4.43 3.18 16.37
N ASN A 33 4.42 2.73 15.12
CA ASN A 33 4.66 1.34 14.79
C ASN A 33 6.17 1.09 14.63
N THR A 34 6.73 0.25 15.49
CA THR A 34 8.17 -0.03 15.59
C THR A 34 8.67 -1.12 14.64
N ARG A 35 8.00 -1.26 13.49
CA ARG A 35 8.28 -2.25 12.45
C ARG A 35 8.05 -1.67 11.06
N VAL A 36 8.53 -2.37 10.04
CA VAL A 36 8.14 -2.10 8.65
C VAL A 36 6.62 -2.23 8.49
N GLN A 37 6.04 -1.31 7.73
CA GLN A 37 4.61 -1.33 7.40
C GLN A 37 4.34 -2.06 6.10
N VAL A 38 3.12 -2.57 5.95
CA VAL A 38 2.71 -3.28 4.72
C VAL A 38 2.82 -2.35 3.51
N GLU A 39 2.41 -1.09 3.69
CA GLU A 39 2.39 0.00 2.71
C GLU A 39 3.76 0.70 2.51
N HIS A 40 4.86 0.16 3.06
CA HIS A 40 6.19 0.71 2.76
C HIS A 40 6.51 0.86 1.25
N PRO A 41 5.98 0.02 0.31
CA PRO A 41 6.28 0.18 -1.11
C PRO A 41 5.88 1.53 -1.68
N VAL A 42 4.81 2.19 -1.20
CA VAL A 42 4.48 3.53 -1.72
C VAL A 42 5.57 4.55 -1.40
N THR A 43 6.27 4.38 -0.27
CA THR A 43 7.42 5.21 0.10
C THR A 43 8.63 4.87 -0.75
N GLU A 44 8.91 3.57 -0.96
CA GLU A 44 10.04 3.13 -1.80
C GLU A 44 9.88 3.64 -3.24
N MET A 45 8.67 3.55 -3.81
CA MET A 45 8.40 3.93 -5.19
C MET A 45 8.61 5.42 -5.47
N ILE A 46 8.38 6.30 -4.49
CA ILE A 46 8.58 7.74 -4.67
C ILE A 46 9.96 8.23 -4.19
N THR A 47 10.62 7.49 -3.29
CA THR A 47 11.95 7.90 -2.77
C THR A 47 13.12 7.18 -3.44
N GLY A 48 12.87 6.04 -4.07
CA GLY A 48 13.92 5.14 -4.59
C GLY A 48 14.70 4.41 -3.49
N ILE A 49 14.29 4.53 -2.22
CA ILE A 49 14.98 3.91 -1.09
C ILE A 49 14.36 2.54 -0.83
N ASP A 50 15.17 1.49 -0.93
CA ASP A 50 14.81 0.15 -0.47
C ASP A 50 14.89 0.10 1.07
N ILE A 51 13.72 0.10 1.71
CA ILE A 51 13.56 0.16 3.17
C ILE A 51 14.01 -1.16 3.79
N VAL A 52 13.71 -2.31 3.17
CA VAL A 52 14.06 -3.62 3.70
C VAL A 52 15.58 -3.81 3.70
N LYS A 53 16.25 -3.48 2.59
CA LYS A 53 17.72 -3.47 2.48
C LYS A 53 18.34 -2.51 3.48
N THR A 54 17.78 -1.31 3.63
CA THR A 54 18.28 -0.31 4.58
C THR A 54 18.12 -0.80 6.02
N GLN A 55 17.00 -1.45 6.35
CA GLN A 55 16.76 -2.03 7.67
C GLN A 55 17.82 -3.10 8.00
N ILE A 56 18.13 -3.99 7.06
CA ILE A 56 19.19 -5.00 7.22
C ILE A 56 20.55 -4.32 7.44
N THR A 57 20.90 -3.35 6.59
CA THR A 57 22.15 -2.58 6.68
C THR A 57 22.30 -1.93 8.06
N VAL A 58 21.27 -1.22 8.52
CA VAL A 58 21.25 -0.61 9.85
C VAL A 58 21.35 -1.66 10.95
N ALA A 59 20.71 -2.82 10.82
CA ALA A 59 20.79 -3.92 11.80
C ALA A 59 22.22 -4.47 11.94
N PHE A 60 23.00 -4.50 10.85
CA PHE A 60 24.42 -4.84 10.84
C PHE A 60 25.34 -3.80 11.51
N GLY A 61 24.79 -2.65 11.94
CA GLY A 61 25.56 -1.59 12.60
C GLY A 61 26.08 -0.52 11.66
N GLU A 62 25.77 -0.63 10.37
CA GLU A 62 26.10 0.39 9.37
C GLU A 62 25.28 1.66 9.58
N LYS A 63 25.84 2.78 9.11
CA LYS A 63 25.14 4.07 9.09
C LYS A 63 24.13 4.12 7.95
N LEU A 64 23.15 5.02 8.04
CA LEU A 64 22.28 5.31 6.91
C LEU A 64 23.11 5.80 5.71
N PRO A 65 22.88 5.26 4.50
CA PRO A 65 23.65 5.60 3.31
C PRO A 65 23.25 6.96 2.70
N PHE A 66 22.34 7.70 3.35
CA PHE A 66 21.81 8.98 2.91
C PHE A 66 21.59 9.92 4.09
N ARG A 67 21.60 11.22 3.82
CA ARG A 67 21.17 12.28 4.74
C ARG A 67 19.79 12.78 4.35
N GLN A 68 19.13 13.52 5.23
CA GLN A 68 17.80 14.08 4.97
C GLN A 68 17.71 14.90 3.67
N LYS A 69 18.76 15.66 3.33
CA LYS A 69 18.84 16.47 2.10
C LYS A 69 18.98 15.64 0.81
N ASP A 70 19.39 14.38 0.94
CA ASP A 70 19.60 13.49 -0.20
C ASP A 70 18.29 12.75 -0.56
N ILE A 71 17.28 12.77 0.32
CA ILE A 71 15.98 12.17 0.09
C ILE A 71 15.16 13.08 -0.82
N GLN A 72 14.90 12.61 -2.04
CA GLN A 72 14.05 13.28 -3.02
C GLN A 72 12.77 12.47 -3.22
N PHE A 73 11.66 13.18 -3.46
CA PHE A 73 10.37 12.58 -3.76
C PHE A 73 10.07 12.78 -5.25
N ASN A 74 9.94 11.68 -5.99
CA ASN A 74 9.69 11.70 -7.42
C ASN A 74 8.33 11.06 -7.72
N GLY A 75 7.40 11.88 -8.21
CA GLY A 75 6.07 11.44 -8.61
C GLY A 75 5.15 11.08 -7.45
N HIS A 76 4.26 10.13 -7.69
CA HIS A 76 3.23 9.68 -6.77
C HIS A 76 3.04 8.18 -6.90
N ALA A 77 2.76 7.49 -5.78
CA ALA A 77 2.48 6.08 -5.76
C ALA A 77 1.16 5.79 -5.04
N VAL A 78 0.41 4.81 -5.53
CA VAL A 78 -0.84 4.32 -4.93
C VAL A 78 -0.74 2.79 -4.83
N GLU A 79 -1.11 2.24 -3.68
CA GLU A 79 -1.12 0.80 -3.41
C GLU A 79 -2.55 0.33 -3.14
N CYS A 80 -2.92 -0.79 -3.77
CA CYS A 80 -4.09 -1.59 -3.45
C CYS A 80 -3.66 -2.91 -2.81
N ARG A 81 -4.21 -3.22 -1.64
CA ARG A 81 -4.12 -4.56 -1.04
C ARG A 81 -5.14 -5.47 -1.71
N ILE A 82 -4.66 -6.50 -2.38
CA ILE A 82 -5.49 -7.49 -3.06
C ILE A 82 -5.75 -8.62 -2.07
N ASN A 83 -6.99 -8.70 -1.60
CA ASN A 83 -7.42 -9.66 -0.60
C ASN A 83 -8.37 -10.68 -1.21
N ALA A 84 -8.25 -11.94 -0.76
CA ALA A 84 -9.18 -13.03 -1.02
C ALA A 84 -10.45 -12.85 -0.18
N GLU A 85 -11.28 -11.88 -0.57
CA GLU A 85 -12.49 -11.45 0.14
C GLU A 85 -13.58 -11.08 -0.87
N HIS A 86 -14.84 -11.28 -0.49
CA HIS A 86 -15.95 -10.74 -1.26
C HIS A 86 -15.90 -9.20 -1.28
N PRO A 87 -15.99 -8.54 -2.45
CA PRO A 87 -15.64 -7.12 -2.60
C PRO A 87 -16.45 -6.14 -1.74
N TYR A 88 -17.74 -6.41 -1.48
CA TYR A 88 -18.61 -5.51 -0.71
C TYR A 88 -19.03 -6.04 0.67
N LYS A 89 -18.84 -7.34 0.91
CA LYS A 89 -19.21 -8.00 2.19
C LYS A 89 -17.99 -8.23 3.07
N PHE A 90 -16.79 -8.15 2.50
CA PHE A 90 -15.50 -8.38 3.16
C PHE A 90 -15.40 -9.75 3.85
N THR A 91 -16.28 -10.70 3.48
CA THR A 91 -16.21 -12.08 3.95
C THR A 91 -15.02 -12.76 3.27
N PRO A 92 -14.12 -13.43 4.03
CA PRO A 92 -13.00 -14.15 3.45
C PRO A 92 -13.42 -15.20 2.41
N SER A 93 -12.61 -15.37 1.37
CA SER A 93 -12.82 -16.31 0.27
C SER A 93 -11.58 -17.23 0.12
N PRO A 94 -11.33 -18.12 1.09
CA PRO A 94 -10.24 -19.09 0.99
C PRO A 94 -10.54 -20.11 -0.12
N GLY A 95 -9.50 -20.62 -0.77
CA GLY A 95 -9.67 -21.55 -1.88
C GLY A 95 -8.45 -21.63 -2.78
N ARG A 96 -8.58 -22.42 -3.85
CA ARG A 96 -7.52 -22.57 -4.84
C ARG A 96 -7.63 -21.48 -5.90
N ILE A 97 -6.53 -20.78 -6.16
CA ILE A 97 -6.42 -19.89 -7.30
C ILE A 97 -6.17 -20.74 -8.55
N ASN A 98 -7.19 -20.91 -9.39
CA ASN A 98 -7.10 -21.73 -10.60
C ASN A 98 -6.28 -21.05 -11.70
N THR A 99 -6.48 -19.73 -11.83
CA THR A 99 -5.80 -18.87 -12.78
C THR A 99 -5.35 -17.60 -12.07
N LEU A 100 -4.10 -17.21 -12.29
CA LEU A 100 -3.54 -15.95 -11.81
C LEU A 100 -2.83 -15.25 -12.96
N HIS A 101 -3.32 -14.08 -13.35
CA HIS A 101 -2.63 -13.18 -14.27
C HIS A 101 -2.24 -11.91 -13.51
N ILE A 102 -0.93 -11.70 -13.33
CA ILE A 102 -0.39 -10.54 -12.64
C ILE A 102 -0.15 -9.42 -13.66
N PRO A 103 -0.64 -8.19 -13.43
CA PRO A 103 -0.42 -7.07 -14.33
C PRO A 103 1.04 -6.62 -14.30
N GLY A 104 1.48 -5.93 -15.36
CA GLY A 104 2.84 -5.42 -15.46
C GLY A 104 2.91 -4.08 -16.18
N GLY A 105 4.09 -3.78 -16.73
CA GLY A 105 4.33 -2.56 -17.49
C GLY A 105 4.90 -1.40 -16.67
N PRO A 106 5.09 -0.22 -17.30
CA PRO A 106 5.81 0.89 -16.70
C PRO A 106 5.14 1.41 -15.43
N GLY A 107 5.90 1.49 -14.34
CA GLY A 107 5.43 2.01 -13.06
C GLY A 107 4.50 1.08 -12.29
N ILE A 108 4.34 -0.19 -12.72
CA ILE A 108 3.60 -1.21 -11.98
C ILE A 108 4.57 -2.10 -11.21
N ARG A 109 4.34 -2.24 -9.91
CA ARG A 109 5.01 -3.18 -9.01
C ARG A 109 3.97 -4.07 -8.36
N VAL A 110 4.25 -5.37 -8.30
CA VAL A 110 3.42 -6.33 -7.59
C VAL A 110 4.27 -7.10 -6.61
N ASP A 111 3.90 -7.03 -5.34
CA ASP A 111 4.47 -7.85 -4.27
C ASP A 111 3.43 -8.93 -3.93
N SER A 112 3.68 -10.19 -4.29
CA SER A 112 2.74 -11.29 -4.04
C SER A 112 3.49 -12.58 -3.70
N HIS A 113 2.89 -13.37 -2.83
CA HIS A 113 3.30 -14.75 -2.56
C HIS A 113 2.42 -15.78 -3.29
N ALA A 114 1.30 -15.32 -3.87
CA ALA A 114 0.37 -16.18 -4.58
C ALA A 114 0.92 -16.50 -5.98
N TYR A 115 0.60 -17.70 -6.44
CA TYR A 115 0.94 -18.20 -7.78
C TYR A 115 -0.22 -19.07 -8.28
N GLN A 116 -0.23 -19.40 -9.55
CA GLN A 116 -1.26 -20.27 -10.11
C GLN A 116 -1.28 -21.62 -9.38
N ASN A 117 -2.48 -22.12 -9.04
CA ASN A 117 -2.75 -23.29 -8.20
C ASN A 117 -2.39 -23.14 -6.71
N TYR A 118 -1.95 -21.96 -6.25
CA TYR A 118 -1.81 -21.68 -4.82
C TYR A 118 -3.16 -21.84 -4.11
N PHE A 119 -3.12 -22.44 -2.91
CA PHE A 119 -4.29 -22.58 -2.06
C PHE A 119 -4.22 -21.53 -0.96
N VAL A 120 -5.15 -20.58 -0.96
CA VAL A 120 -5.28 -19.57 0.08
C VAL A 120 -5.87 -20.22 1.33
N PRO A 121 -5.10 -20.37 2.42
CA PRO A 121 -5.57 -21.00 3.64
C PRO A 121 -6.57 -20.10 4.40
N PRO A 122 -7.56 -20.66 5.10
CA PRO A 122 -8.52 -19.88 5.91
C PRO A 122 -7.95 -19.41 7.26
N TYR A 123 -6.72 -19.78 7.60
CA TYR A 123 -6.14 -19.59 8.94
C TYR A 123 -5.25 -18.35 9.07
N TYR A 124 -4.99 -17.65 7.96
CA TYR A 124 -4.11 -16.48 7.91
C TYR A 124 -4.84 -15.29 7.27
N ASP A 125 -4.14 -14.17 7.17
CA ASP A 125 -4.63 -12.97 6.48
C ASP A 125 -5.05 -13.30 5.03
N SER A 126 -6.12 -12.68 4.56
CA SER A 126 -6.69 -12.84 3.22
C SER A 126 -5.85 -12.15 2.13
N LEU A 127 -4.85 -11.33 2.50
CA LEU A 127 -3.96 -10.62 1.57
C LEU A 127 -3.19 -11.60 0.69
N ILE A 128 -3.50 -11.62 -0.62
CA ILE A 128 -2.79 -12.44 -1.61
C ILE A 128 -1.72 -11.65 -2.38
N GLY A 129 -1.79 -10.32 -2.36
CA GLY A 129 -0.76 -9.48 -2.95
C GLY A 129 -1.01 -7.99 -2.77
N LYS A 130 -0.02 -7.19 -3.12
CA LYS A 130 -0.10 -5.73 -3.17
C LYS A 130 0.15 -5.29 -4.61
N LEU A 131 -0.76 -4.50 -5.15
CA LEU A 131 -0.62 -3.87 -6.46
C LEU A 131 -0.28 -2.40 -6.27
N ILE A 132 0.90 -2.00 -6.71
CA ILE A 132 1.41 -0.65 -6.55
C ILE A 132 1.60 -0.02 -7.93
N ALA A 133 1.05 1.18 -8.10
CA ALA A 133 1.24 1.98 -9.31
C ALA A 133 1.95 3.28 -8.95
N HIS A 134 2.96 3.62 -9.74
CA HIS A 134 3.70 4.88 -9.66
C HIS A 134 3.52 5.67 -10.95
N GLY A 135 3.55 6.99 -10.85
CA GLY A 135 3.64 7.91 -11.99
C GLY A 135 4.17 9.27 -11.58
N ASP A 136 4.56 10.08 -12.55
CA ASP A 136 5.08 11.44 -12.34
C ASP A 136 4.06 12.37 -11.68
N THR A 137 2.77 12.03 -11.82
CA THR A 137 1.66 12.70 -11.14
C THR A 137 0.71 11.69 -10.54
N ARG A 138 -0.07 12.13 -9.56
CA ARG A 138 -1.15 11.31 -8.98
C ARG A 138 -2.14 10.80 -10.03
N SER A 139 -2.52 11.65 -10.98
CA SER A 139 -3.42 11.27 -12.07
C SER A 139 -2.82 10.15 -12.94
N GLN A 140 -1.52 10.24 -13.25
CA GLN A 140 -0.83 9.20 -14.01
C GLN A 140 -0.74 7.89 -13.21
N ALA A 141 -0.40 7.94 -11.91
CA ALA A 141 -0.37 6.77 -11.03
C ALA A 141 -1.75 6.08 -10.96
N LEU A 142 -2.83 6.85 -10.78
CA LEU A 142 -4.20 6.32 -10.78
C LEU A 142 -4.61 5.73 -12.14
N SER A 143 -4.19 6.35 -13.24
CA SER A 143 -4.48 5.84 -14.59
C SER A 143 -3.79 4.49 -14.83
N ARG A 144 -2.52 4.36 -14.42
CA ARG A 144 -1.78 3.09 -14.47
C ARG A 144 -2.43 2.04 -13.56
N LEU A 145 -2.82 2.42 -12.34
CA LEU A 145 -3.50 1.53 -11.41
C LEU A 145 -4.82 0.98 -11.97
N ARG A 146 -5.62 1.83 -12.63
CA ARG A 146 -6.88 1.40 -13.29
C ARG A 146 -6.64 0.33 -14.34
N VAL A 147 -5.62 0.52 -15.19
CA VAL A 147 -5.25 -0.46 -16.22
C VAL A 147 -4.79 -1.76 -15.55
N ALA A 148 -3.86 -1.68 -14.59
CA ALA A 148 -3.35 -2.85 -13.90
C ALA A 148 -4.44 -3.64 -13.16
N LEU A 149 -5.39 -2.97 -12.49
CA LEU A 149 -6.55 -3.61 -11.86
C LEU A 149 -7.50 -4.27 -12.89
N SER A 150 -7.57 -3.75 -14.12
CA SER A 150 -8.38 -4.35 -15.19
C SER A 150 -7.71 -5.56 -15.85
N GLU A 151 -6.38 -5.62 -15.83
CA GLU A 151 -5.58 -6.71 -16.38
C GLU A 151 -5.32 -7.83 -15.36
N MET A 152 -5.46 -7.56 -14.07
CA MET A 152 -5.27 -8.55 -13.01
C MET A 152 -6.43 -9.55 -13.02
N VAL A 153 -6.11 -10.83 -13.18
CA VAL A 153 -7.09 -11.92 -13.16
C VAL A 153 -6.77 -12.86 -12.00
N VAL A 154 -7.78 -13.11 -11.16
CA VAL A 154 -7.72 -14.11 -10.08
C VAL A 154 -8.99 -14.94 -10.17
N GLU A 155 -8.87 -16.21 -10.55
CA GLU A 155 -10.01 -17.13 -10.67
C GLU A 155 -9.95 -18.23 -9.61
N GLY A 156 -11.11 -18.73 -9.19
CA GLY A 156 -11.27 -19.80 -8.20
C GLY A 156 -11.56 -19.31 -6.78
N ILE A 157 -11.37 -18.01 -6.52
CA ILE A 157 -11.74 -17.32 -5.28
C ILE A 157 -12.31 -15.93 -5.61
N GLU A 158 -13.03 -15.33 -4.66
CA GLU A 158 -13.42 -13.92 -4.76
C GLU A 158 -12.29 -13.00 -4.31
N THR A 159 -12.25 -11.79 -4.85
CA THR A 159 -11.29 -10.76 -4.44
C THR A 159 -11.94 -9.39 -4.32
N ASN A 160 -11.28 -8.49 -3.59
CA ASN A 160 -11.68 -7.09 -3.48
C ASN A 160 -11.31 -6.22 -4.71
N ILE A 161 -10.78 -6.80 -5.79
CA ILE A 161 -10.43 -6.09 -7.03
C ILE A 161 -11.62 -5.29 -7.61
N PRO A 162 -12.85 -5.82 -7.68
CA PRO A 162 -14.00 -5.05 -8.17
C PRO A 162 -14.24 -3.74 -7.39
N LEU A 163 -14.14 -3.80 -6.06
CA LEU A 163 -14.27 -2.60 -5.21
C LEU A 163 -13.13 -1.61 -5.51
N HIS A 164 -11.87 -2.08 -5.60
CA HIS A 164 -10.75 -1.21 -5.92
C HIS A 164 -10.96 -0.48 -7.26
N ARG A 165 -11.46 -1.17 -8.29
CA ARG A 165 -11.76 -0.58 -9.61
C ARG A 165 -12.78 0.55 -9.50
N GLU A 166 -13.81 0.41 -8.68
CA GLU A 166 -14.78 1.47 -8.43
C GLU A 166 -14.18 2.66 -7.67
N LEU A 167 -13.37 2.38 -6.64
CA LEU A 167 -12.75 3.44 -5.83
C LEU A 167 -11.77 4.28 -6.65
N VAL A 168 -10.93 3.66 -7.48
CA VAL A 168 -9.97 4.41 -8.30
C VAL A 168 -10.66 5.19 -9.44
N ALA A 169 -11.89 4.85 -9.79
CA ALA A 169 -12.70 5.56 -10.78
C ALA A 169 -13.55 6.70 -10.17
N ASP A 170 -13.73 6.69 -8.85
CA ASP A 170 -14.57 7.65 -8.14
C ASP A 170 -14.02 9.08 -8.18
N ALA A 171 -14.86 10.03 -8.55
CA ALA A 171 -14.46 11.44 -8.69
C ALA A 171 -13.89 12.03 -7.39
N LYS A 172 -14.49 11.72 -6.22
CA LYS A 172 -14.02 12.23 -4.93
C LYS A 172 -12.65 11.65 -4.58
N PHE A 173 -12.43 10.36 -4.85
CA PHE A 173 -11.12 9.74 -4.63
C PHE A 173 -10.06 10.29 -5.61
N VAL A 174 -10.43 10.55 -6.87
CA VAL A 174 -9.53 11.12 -7.89
C VAL A 174 -9.16 12.57 -7.59
N GLU A 175 -10.08 13.36 -7.05
CA GLU A 175 -9.80 14.71 -6.55
C GLU A 175 -8.86 14.68 -5.34
N GLY A 176 -9.05 13.71 -4.44
CA GLY A 176 -8.28 13.55 -3.20
C GLY A 176 -8.98 14.14 -1.98
N GLY A 177 -8.32 14.13 -0.83
CA GLY A 177 -8.88 14.73 0.41
C GLY A 177 -10.03 13.93 1.05
N VAL A 178 -10.15 12.64 0.74
CA VAL A 178 -11.13 11.76 1.38
C VAL A 178 -10.83 11.59 2.88
N SER A 179 -11.87 11.58 3.71
CA SER A 179 -11.73 11.32 5.15
C SER A 179 -11.79 9.83 5.46
N ILE A 180 -11.50 9.46 6.70
CA ILE A 180 -11.57 8.08 7.19
C ILE A 180 -12.98 7.46 7.08
N HIS A 181 -14.03 8.28 6.96
CA HIS A 181 -15.42 7.82 6.81
C HIS A 181 -15.87 7.68 5.35
N TYR A 182 -14.99 7.93 4.38
CA TYR A 182 -15.35 7.96 2.98
C TYR A 182 -15.93 6.62 2.48
N LEU A 183 -15.23 5.50 2.76
CA LEU A 183 -15.66 4.18 2.29
C LEU A 183 -16.97 3.74 2.95
N GLU A 184 -17.08 3.93 4.27
CA GLU A 184 -18.29 3.62 5.04
C GLU A 184 -19.52 4.35 4.47
N LYS A 185 -19.41 5.66 4.24
CA LYS A 185 -20.49 6.47 3.63
C LYS A 185 -20.81 6.02 2.21
N LYS A 186 -19.79 5.70 1.41
CA LYS A 186 -20.01 5.25 0.04
C LYS A 186 -20.77 3.93 -0.03
N LEU A 187 -20.44 2.99 0.86
CA LEU A 187 -21.10 1.69 0.91
C LEU A 187 -22.50 1.74 1.54
N SER A 188 -22.80 2.73 2.39
CA SER A 188 -24.17 2.94 2.90
C SER A 188 -25.12 3.54 1.88
N ASP A 189 -24.59 4.26 0.89
CA ASP A 189 -25.36 4.94 -0.16
C ASP A 189 -25.70 4.01 -1.34
N THR A 190 -25.27 2.74 -1.31
CA THR A 190 -25.45 1.72 -2.36
C THR A 190 -26.37 0.60 -1.88
#